data_AF-A0A0F4GR23-F1
#
_entry.id   AF-A0A0F4GR23-F1
#
_cell.length_a   1.000
_cell.length_b   1.000
_cell.length_c   1.000
_cell.angle_alpha   90.00
_cell.angle_beta   90.00
_cell.angle_gamma   90.00
#
_symmetry.space_group_name_H-M   'P 1'
#
loop_
_entity.id
_entity.type
_entity.pdbx_description
1 polymer ?
#
loop_
_entity_poly.entity_id
_entity_poly.type
_entity_poly.pdbx_seq_one_letter_code
_entity_poly.pdbx_strand_id
1 'polypeptide(L)'
;MLGLIAKPAIAKQISPLYIFQAGARPAVSHVRQQQSRSATSSSIPNAASRRRAVTVVNDTGRVPWTNLSTGEKFARSTQQTFNFGLIALGIVLTGGVATVLWLEVFSGDSKTAYFNRAADRVRADPKCREMLAGEGMHSKREISAYGEPSWSRWARNRTVASRTETDRAGIEHLHMHFYVEGPVAKGTVNLHMAKRPGGEFEYQVLALDVPGQVRYYLENASASKLDQRKQGKMFGVRWN
;
A
#
# COMPACT_ATOMS: atom_id res chain seq x y z
N MET A 1 44.15 6.84 -54.51
CA MET A 1 44.31 7.09 -53.06
C MET A 1 42.91 7.29 -52.48
N LEU A 2 42.08 6.25 -52.29
CA LEU A 2 42.09 5.23 -51.22
C LEU A 2 42.31 5.82 -49.81
N GLY A 3 41.21 5.89 -49.05
CA GLY A 3 41.17 6.31 -47.65
C GLY A 3 39.78 6.10 -47.03
N LEU A 4 39.23 4.89 -47.16
CA LEU A 4 38.03 4.46 -46.42
C LEU A 4 38.40 4.31 -44.94
N ILE A 5 38.02 5.29 -44.12
CA ILE A 5 38.17 5.24 -42.67
C ILE A 5 37.01 4.41 -42.10
N ALA A 6 37.30 3.13 -41.83
CA ALA A 6 36.41 2.23 -41.11
C ALA A 6 36.37 2.64 -39.62
N LYS A 7 35.16 2.94 -39.11
CA LYS A 7 34.91 3.13 -37.68
C LYS A 7 34.85 1.74 -37.00
N PRO A 8 35.58 1.49 -35.90
CA PRO A 8 35.43 0.23 -35.18
C PRO A 8 34.10 0.20 -34.42
N ALA A 9 33.34 -0.89 -34.62
CA ALA A 9 32.15 -1.18 -33.86
C ALA A 9 32.53 -1.49 -32.40
N ILE A 10 32.05 -0.66 -31.47
CA ILE A 10 32.14 -0.93 -30.03
C ILE A 10 31.17 -2.07 -29.72
N ALA A 11 31.72 -3.28 -29.61
CA ALA A 11 30.99 -4.43 -29.11
C ALA A 11 30.66 -4.19 -27.63
N LYS A 12 29.36 -4.05 -27.31
CA LYS A 12 28.88 -4.05 -25.93
C LYS A 12 29.17 -5.41 -25.31
N GLN A 13 30.12 -5.45 -24.39
CA GLN A 13 30.46 -6.60 -23.56
C GLN A 13 29.25 -6.95 -22.69
N ILE A 14 28.53 -8.01 -23.08
CA ILE A 14 27.41 -8.56 -22.31
C ILE A 14 28.00 -9.18 -21.04
N SER A 15 27.59 -8.66 -19.88
CA SER A 15 27.96 -9.23 -18.57
C SER A 15 27.43 -10.66 -18.48
N PRO A 16 28.23 -11.65 -18.04
CA PRO A 16 27.70 -12.99 -17.84
C PRO A 16 26.66 -12.95 -16.72
N LEU A 17 25.49 -13.52 -17.01
CA LEU A 17 24.44 -13.80 -16.03
C LEU A 17 25.03 -14.67 -14.93
N TYR A 18 25.13 -14.14 -13.71
CA TYR A 18 25.38 -14.93 -12.52
C TYR A 18 24.15 -15.80 -12.26
N ILE A 19 24.21 -17.03 -12.75
CA ILE A 19 23.30 -18.10 -12.34
C ILE A 19 23.63 -18.39 -10.88
N PHE A 20 22.73 -18.01 -9.97
CA PHE A 20 22.75 -18.49 -8.59
C PHE A 20 22.44 -19.99 -8.61
N GLN A 21 23.49 -20.79 -8.74
CA GLN A 21 23.44 -22.20 -8.48
C GLN A 21 23.28 -22.35 -6.96
N ALA A 22 22.08 -22.72 -6.51
CA ALA A 22 21.81 -23.05 -5.12
C ALA A 22 22.68 -24.26 -4.74
N GLY A 23 23.88 -23.96 -4.22
CA GLY A 23 24.79 -24.96 -3.70
C GLY A 23 24.09 -25.70 -2.56
N ALA A 24 23.80 -26.97 -2.79
CA ALA A 24 23.47 -27.92 -1.74
C ALA A 24 24.58 -27.82 -0.68
N ARG A 25 24.24 -27.22 0.47
CA ARG A 25 25.14 -27.16 1.62
C ARG A 25 25.41 -28.61 2.04
N PRO A 26 26.65 -29.11 2.02
CA PRO A 26 26.94 -30.35 2.71
C PRO A 26 26.57 -30.13 4.17
N ALA A 27 25.68 -30.96 4.70
CA ALA A 27 25.44 -31.04 6.12
C ALA A 27 26.75 -31.50 6.75
N VAL A 28 27.57 -30.55 7.19
CA VAL A 28 28.72 -30.82 8.04
C VAL A 28 28.14 -31.27 9.38
N SER A 29 27.96 -32.58 9.51
CA SER A 29 27.80 -33.23 10.79
C SER A 29 29.06 -32.99 11.58
N HIS A 30 29.07 -31.92 12.39
CA HIS A 30 30.02 -31.80 13.47
C HIS A 30 29.72 -32.93 14.46
N VAL A 31 30.26 -34.11 14.19
CA VAL A 31 30.52 -35.11 15.22
C VAL A 31 31.59 -34.49 16.10
N ARG A 32 31.14 -33.73 17.10
CA ARG A 32 32.00 -33.30 18.19
C ARG A 32 32.33 -34.57 18.97
N GLN A 33 33.39 -35.25 18.56
CA GLN A 33 34.06 -36.23 19.40
C GLN A 33 34.46 -35.48 20.69
N GLN A 34 33.67 -35.65 21.73
CA GLN A 34 34.10 -35.35 23.08
C GLN A 34 35.23 -36.33 23.37
N GLN A 35 36.46 -35.91 23.13
CA GLN A 35 37.61 -36.53 23.74
C GLN A 35 37.42 -36.43 25.26
N SER A 36 36.96 -37.51 25.88
CA SER A 36 37.12 -37.75 27.30
C SER A 36 38.61 -37.91 27.55
N ARG A 37 39.31 -36.79 27.76
CA ARG A 37 40.62 -36.82 28.39
C ARG A 37 40.39 -37.31 29.83
N SER A 38 40.67 -38.58 30.06
CA SER A 38 40.78 -39.14 31.41
C SER A 38 41.91 -38.38 32.12
N ALA A 39 41.54 -37.46 32.99
CA ALA A 39 42.48 -36.76 33.85
C ALA A 39 43.06 -37.77 34.84
N THR A 40 44.38 -37.90 34.84
CA THR A 40 45.14 -38.61 35.87
C THR A 40 44.77 -38.07 37.24
N SER A 41 44.32 -38.97 38.12
CA SER A 41 43.96 -38.68 39.50
C SER A 41 45.17 -38.16 40.27
N SER A 42 45.21 -36.86 40.55
CA SER A 42 45.99 -36.30 41.65
C SER A 42 45.01 -35.94 42.76
N SER A 43 45.27 -36.49 43.95
CA SER A 43 44.45 -36.39 45.14
C SER A 43 44.38 -34.96 45.66
N ILE A 44 43.28 -34.28 45.32
CA ILE A 44 42.81 -33.05 45.97
C ILE A 44 41.49 -33.43 46.68
N PRO A 45 41.30 -33.09 47.96
CA PRO A 45 40.16 -33.56 48.71
C PRO A 45 38.87 -33.01 48.09
N ASN A 46 37.96 -33.95 47.82
CA ASN A 46 36.57 -33.85 47.38
C ASN A 46 35.92 -32.45 47.49
N ALA A 47 36.27 -31.54 46.57
CA ALA A 47 35.49 -30.34 46.33
C ALA A 47 34.44 -30.72 45.30
N ALA A 48 33.24 -31.09 45.76
CA ALA A 48 32.08 -31.32 44.91
C ALA A 48 32.03 -30.24 43.83
N SER A 49 32.10 -30.65 42.56
CA SER A 49 32.04 -29.79 41.38
C SER A 49 30.87 -28.80 41.54
N ARG A 50 31.18 -27.57 41.99
CA ARG A 50 30.15 -26.57 42.27
C ARG A 50 29.63 -26.11 40.92
N ARG A 51 28.43 -26.57 40.57
CA ARG A 51 27.77 -26.22 39.31
C ARG A 51 27.75 -24.70 39.15
N ARG A 52 28.13 -24.19 37.97
CA ARG A 52 28.02 -22.76 37.65
C ARG A 52 26.55 -22.34 37.66
N ALA A 53 26.26 -21.21 38.29
CA ALA A 53 24.92 -20.64 38.30
C ALA A 53 24.46 -20.28 36.89
N VAL A 54 23.22 -20.62 36.55
CA VAL A 54 22.57 -20.30 35.28
C VAL A 54 22.14 -18.84 35.31
N THR A 55 22.72 -18.04 34.42
CA THR A 55 22.40 -16.63 34.23
C THR A 55 21.76 -16.42 32.87
N VAL A 56 21.12 -15.26 32.65
CA VAL A 56 20.41 -14.90 31.41
C VAL A 56 21.29 -15.07 30.15
N VAL A 57 22.61 -14.94 30.28
CA VAL A 57 23.58 -15.01 29.17
C VAL A 57 24.23 -16.40 29.00
N ASN A 58 24.26 -17.23 30.04
CA ASN A 58 25.06 -18.47 30.08
C ASN A 58 24.18 -19.74 30.14
N ASP A 59 22.88 -19.63 29.88
CA ASP A 59 21.98 -20.77 29.89
C ASP A 59 22.10 -21.61 28.61
N THR A 60 22.51 -22.87 28.75
CA THR A 60 22.67 -23.81 27.62
C THR A 60 21.59 -24.88 27.57
N GLY A 61 20.53 -24.80 28.38
CA GLY A 61 19.42 -25.77 28.37
C GLY A 61 19.71 -27.13 29.04
N ARG A 62 20.97 -27.46 29.33
CA ARG A 62 21.40 -28.81 29.80
C ARG A 62 20.95 -29.21 31.20
N VAL A 63 20.67 -28.22 32.05
CA VAL A 63 20.25 -28.47 33.44
C VAL A 63 18.72 -28.62 33.50
N PRO A 64 18.19 -29.70 34.13
CA PRO A 64 16.76 -29.89 34.31
C PRO A 64 16.15 -28.87 35.28
N TRP A 65 14.93 -28.41 34.97
CA TRP A 65 14.19 -27.35 35.68
C TRP A 65 14.09 -27.53 37.20
N THR A 66 13.95 -28.77 37.66
CA THR A 66 13.83 -29.14 39.08
C THR A 66 15.08 -28.81 39.90
N ASN A 67 16.26 -28.78 39.25
CA ASN A 67 17.55 -28.52 39.88
C ASN A 67 18.01 -27.06 39.73
N LEU A 68 17.16 -26.13 39.27
CA LEU A 68 17.48 -24.70 39.23
C LEU A 68 16.97 -24.02 40.51
N SER A 69 17.80 -23.14 41.06
CA SER A 69 17.37 -22.19 42.10
C SER A 69 16.32 -21.23 41.56
N THR A 70 15.57 -20.59 42.45
CA THR A 70 14.50 -19.66 42.09
C THR A 70 15.00 -18.53 41.18
N GLY A 71 16.19 -17.97 41.46
CA GLY A 71 16.82 -16.94 40.61
C GLY A 71 17.28 -17.43 39.24
N GLU A 72 17.81 -18.66 39.14
CA GLU A 72 18.20 -19.27 37.87
C GLU A 72 16.98 -19.58 36.97
N LYS A 73 15.85 -19.97 37.58
CA LYS A 73 14.58 -20.16 36.84
C LYS A 73 14.11 -18.86 36.22
N PHE A 74 14.14 -17.76 36.98
CA PHE A 74 13.83 -16.44 36.44
C PHE A 74 14.77 -16.08 35.29
N ALA A 75 16.07 -16.30 35.43
CA ALA A 75 17.03 -16.00 34.38
C ALA A 75 16.76 -16.75 33.06
N ARG A 76 16.45 -18.05 33.13
CA ARG A 76 16.05 -18.86 31.96
C ARG A 76 14.73 -18.37 31.37
N SER A 77 13.73 -18.10 32.21
CA SER A 77 12.43 -17.56 31.75
C SER A 77 12.58 -16.20 31.08
N THR A 78 13.40 -15.29 31.62
CA THR A 78 13.64 -13.97 31.04
C THR A 78 14.24 -14.06 29.64
N GLN A 79 15.21 -14.95 29.41
CA GLN A 79 15.82 -15.11 28.08
C GLN A 79 14.80 -15.61 27.05
N GLN A 80 13.96 -16.56 27.43
CA GLN A 80 12.90 -17.09 26.58
C GLN A 80 11.81 -16.05 26.29
N THR A 81 11.37 -15.30 27.32
CA THR A 81 10.35 -14.26 27.20
C THR A 81 10.84 -13.04 26.43
N PHE A 82 12.13 -12.67 26.55
CA PHE A 82 12.67 -11.51 25.84
C PHE A 82 12.71 -11.72 24.32
N ASN A 83 13.21 -12.87 23.85
CA ASN A 83 13.22 -13.22 22.42
C ASN A 83 11.80 -13.31 21.86
N PHE A 84 10.89 -13.96 22.59
CA PHE A 84 9.48 -14.03 22.19
C PHE A 84 8.84 -12.63 22.17
N GLY A 85 9.14 -11.79 23.16
CA GLY A 85 8.66 -10.42 23.26
C GLY A 85 9.10 -9.55 22.07
N LEU A 86 10.36 -9.69 21.62
CA LEU A 86 10.85 -8.99 20.43
C LEU A 86 10.12 -9.45 19.16
N ILE A 87 9.89 -10.75 19.00
CA ILE A 87 9.13 -11.28 17.86
C ILE A 87 7.68 -10.78 17.89
N ALA A 88 7.02 -10.86 19.04
CA ALA A 88 5.66 -10.38 19.22
C ALA A 88 5.54 -8.87 18.95
N LEU A 89 6.49 -8.07 19.45
CA LEU A 89 6.56 -6.64 19.17
C LEU A 89 6.72 -6.37 17.66
N GLY A 90 7.60 -7.12 16.99
CA GLY A 90 7.78 -7.02 15.55
C GLY A 90 6.49 -7.34 14.78
N ILE A 91 5.75 -8.37 15.19
CA ILE A 91 4.46 -8.73 14.59
C ILE A 91 3.43 -7.62 14.80
N VAL A 92 3.33 -7.06 16.00
CA VAL A 92 2.38 -5.96 16.30
C VAL A 92 2.70 -4.72 15.46
N LEU A 93 3.97 -4.31 15.39
CA LEU A 93 4.40 -3.16 14.60
C LEU A 93 4.15 -3.38 13.10
N THR A 94 4.51 -4.57 12.59
CA THR A 94 4.30 -4.91 11.17
C THR A 94 2.81 -4.99 10.83
N GLY A 95 2.01 -5.59 11.71
CA GLY A 95 0.55 -5.63 11.59
C GLY A 95 -0.05 -4.23 11.55
N GLY A 96 0.38 -3.33 12.44
CA GLY A 96 -0.08 -1.94 12.46
C GLY A 96 0.21 -1.17 11.18
N VAL A 97 1.40 -1.34 10.59
CA VAL A 97 1.71 -0.71 9.28
C VAL A 97 0.86 -1.33 8.17
N ALA A 98 0.71 -2.65 8.16
CA ALA A 98 -0.09 -3.36 7.17
C ALA A 98 -1.57 -2.95 7.22
N THR A 99 -2.15 -2.74 8.41
CA THR A 99 -3.54 -2.30 8.54
C THR A 99 -3.75 -0.89 7.99
N VAL A 100 -2.84 0.05 8.27
CA VAL A 100 -2.92 1.41 7.71
C VAL A 100 -2.84 1.39 6.20
N LEU A 101 -1.89 0.63 5.63
CA LEU A 101 -1.77 0.49 4.17
C LEU A 101 -3.03 -0.13 3.54
N TRP A 102 -3.62 -1.12 4.21
CA TRP A 102 -4.86 -1.74 3.74
C TRP A 102 -6.01 -0.75 3.72
N LEU A 103 -6.21 0.02 4.79
CA LEU A 103 -7.33 0.96 4.90
C LEU A 103 -7.20 2.16 3.95
N GLU A 104 -5.99 2.68 3.78
CA GLU A 104 -5.76 3.92 3.01
C GLU A 104 -5.49 3.67 1.52
N VAL A 105 -4.82 2.57 1.16
CA VAL A 105 -4.32 2.38 -0.23
C VAL A 105 -5.05 1.26 -0.95
N PHE A 106 -5.20 0.10 -0.30
CA PHE A 106 -5.74 -1.09 -0.96
C PHE A 106 -7.25 -1.24 -0.81
N SER A 107 -7.86 -0.57 0.17
CA SER A 107 -9.31 -0.55 0.35
C SER A 107 -9.99 0.03 -0.87
N GLY A 108 -11.04 -0.64 -1.35
CA GLY A 108 -11.91 -0.13 -2.40
C GLY A 108 -12.69 1.14 -1.99
N ASP A 109 -12.70 1.46 -0.69
CA ASP A 109 -13.28 2.67 -0.10
C ASP A 109 -12.22 3.78 0.13
N SER A 110 -11.01 3.62 -0.40
CA SER A 110 -9.96 4.67 -0.32
C SER A 110 -10.22 5.84 -1.28
N LYS A 111 -9.73 7.03 -0.90
CA LYS A 111 -9.77 8.24 -1.74
C LYS A 111 -9.14 8.03 -3.11
N THR A 112 -8.01 7.32 -3.14
CA THR A 112 -7.30 6.97 -4.38
C THR A 112 -8.08 5.99 -5.25
N ALA A 113 -8.81 5.04 -4.67
CA ALA A 113 -9.68 4.14 -5.42
C ALA A 113 -10.82 4.92 -6.10
N TYR A 114 -11.46 5.86 -5.40
CA TYR A 114 -12.48 6.72 -6.02
C TYR A 114 -11.92 7.62 -7.11
N PHE A 115 -10.74 8.19 -6.91
CA PHE A 115 -10.06 8.98 -7.95
C PHE A 115 -9.83 8.16 -9.22
N ASN A 116 -9.27 6.95 -9.09
CA ASN A 116 -9.00 6.08 -10.24
C ASN A 116 -10.30 5.67 -10.95
N ARG A 117 -11.33 5.28 -10.19
CA ARG A 117 -12.65 4.94 -10.74
C ARG A 117 -13.28 6.11 -11.49
N ALA A 118 -13.26 7.30 -10.92
CA ALA A 118 -13.80 8.51 -11.55
C ALA A 118 -13.02 8.88 -12.82
N ALA A 119 -11.68 8.84 -12.77
CA ALA A 119 -10.83 9.09 -13.92
C ALA A 119 -11.07 8.09 -15.05
N ASP A 120 -11.21 6.79 -14.74
CA ASP A 120 -11.48 5.77 -15.73
C ASP A 120 -12.86 5.91 -16.36
N ARG A 121 -13.84 6.43 -15.60
CA ARG A 121 -15.17 6.74 -16.09
C ARG A 121 -15.16 7.93 -17.06
N VAL A 122 -14.44 8.99 -16.71
CA VAL A 122 -14.21 10.14 -17.61
C VAL A 122 -13.48 9.70 -18.88
N ARG A 123 -12.49 8.81 -18.78
CA ARG A 123 -11.81 8.22 -19.95
C ARG A 123 -12.70 7.29 -20.77
N ALA A 124 -13.72 6.68 -20.16
CA ALA A 124 -14.62 5.76 -20.85
C ALA A 124 -15.68 6.49 -21.66
N ASP A 125 -16.13 7.63 -21.18
CA ASP A 125 -17.20 8.40 -21.79
C ASP A 125 -16.75 9.06 -23.11
N PRO A 126 -17.46 8.81 -24.24
CA PRO A 126 -17.10 9.39 -25.54
C PRO A 126 -17.16 10.92 -25.55
N LYS A 127 -18.13 11.52 -24.85
CA LYS A 127 -18.30 12.98 -24.87
C LYS A 127 -17.17 13.69 -24.11
N CYS A 128 -16.75 13.14 -22.98
CA CYS A 128 -15.55 13.62 -22.28
C CYS A 128 -14.29 13.51 -23.15
N ARG A 129 -14.15 12.41 -23.91
CA ARG A 129 -13.02 12.23 -24.82
C ARG A 129 -13.02 13.26 -25.94
N GLU A 130 -14.17 13.50 -26.55
CA GLU A 130 -14.33 14.51 -27.61
C GLU A 130 -13.98 15.92 -27.10
N MET A 131 -14.46 16.28 -25.91
CA MET A 131 -14.16 17.58 -25.30
C MET A 131 -12.68 17.78 -24.95
N LEU A 132 -11.96 16.71 -24.60
CA LEU A 132 -10.55 16.78 -24.15
C LEU A 132 -9.54 16.53 -25.27
N ALA A 133 -9.88 15.67 -26.23
CA ALA A 133 -8.99 15.21 -27.28
C ALA A 133 -9.37 15.65 -28.69
N GLY A 134 -10.59 16.19 -28.89
CA GLY A 134 -11.11 16.63 -30.18
C GLY A 134 -11.96 15.57 -30.89
N GLU A 135 -12.43 15.91 -32.09
CA GLU A 135 -13.17 14.99 -32.95
C GLU A 135 -12.23 13.92 -33.53
N GLY A 136 -12.49 12.65 -33.22
CA GLY A 136 -11.69 11.54 -33.74
C GLY A 136 -11.68 10.28 -32.86
N MET A 137 -10.96 9.26 -33.33
CA MET A 137 -10.75 8.00 -32.61
C MET A 137 -9.60 8.15 -31.60
N HIS A 138 -9.89 8.70 -30.42
CA HIS A 138 -8.88 8.91 -29.37
C HIS A 138 -8.76 7.74 -28.39
N SER A 139 -7.56 7.30 -28.03
CA SER A 139 -7.39 6.24 -27.03
C SER A 139 -7.51 6.77 -25.59
N LYS A 140 -8.00 5.93 -24.65
CA LYS A 140 -8.05 6.28 -23.21
C LYS A 140 -6.71 6.77 -22.64
N ARG A 141 -5.59 6.34 -23.21
CA ARG A 141 -4.23 6.66 -22.77
C ARG A 141 -3.80 8.09 -23.06
N GLU A 142 -4.49 8.79 -23.96
CA GLU A 142 -4.21 10.18 -24.31
C GLU A 142 -4.69 11.16 -23.24
N ILE A 143 -5.60 10.72 -22.36
CA ILE A 143 -6.18 11.55 -21.30
C ILE A 143 -5.48 11.24 -19.98
N SER A 144 -4.64 12.17 -19.55
CA SER A 144 -3.99 12.14 -18.25
C SER A 144 -4.89 12.75 -17.17
N ALA A 145 -4.82 12.22 -15.95
CA ALA A 145 -5.58 12.72 -14.80
C ALA A 145 -4.62 12.88 -13.61
N TYR A 146 -4.75 13.97 -12.88
CA TYR A 146 -3.84 14.31 -11.79
C TYR A 146 -4.47 15.23 -10.73
N GLY A 147 -3.92 15.18 -9.52
CA GLY A 147 -4.36 16.02 -8.38
C GLY A 147 -3.92 17.49 -8.49
N GLU A 148 -4.01 18.22 -7.38
CA GLU A 148 -3.69 19.65 -7.33
C GLU A 148 -2.22 19.94 -7.69
N PRO A 149 -1.95 21.00 -8.45
CA PRO A 149 -0.58 21.45 -8.70
C PRO A 149 0.01 22.03 -7.41
N SER A 150 1.24 21.62 -7.07
CA SER A 150 1.99 22.28 -6.00
C SER A 150 2.75 23.48 -6.53
N TRP A 151 2.82 24.56 -5.73
CA TRP A 151 3.63 25.74 -6.03
C TRP A 151 5.15 25.48 -5.90
N SER A 152 5.54 24.45 -5.14
CA SER A 152 6.93 24.12 -4.90
C SER A 152 7.49 23.20 -5.98
N ARG A 153 8.60 23.62 -6.61
CA ARG A 153 9.32 22.81 -7.63
C ARG A 153 9.85 21.48 -7.08
N TRP A 154 10.03 21.36 -5.76
CA TRP A 154 10.44 20.13 -5.09
C TRP A 154 9.26 19.21 -4.78
N ALA A 155 8.06 19.76 -4.55
CA ALA A 155 6.84 18.99 -4.29
C ALA A 155 6.09 18.69 -5.59
N ARG A 156 6.69 17.88 -6.48
CA ARG A 156 6.03 17.45 -7.74
C ARG A 156 4.91 16.41 -7.55
N ASN A 157 4.68 15.95 -6.32
CA ASN A 157 3.59 15.03 -6.03
C ASN A 157 2.25 15.79 -6.04
N ARG A 158 1.38 15.45 -6.99
CA ARG A 158 0.06 16.07 -7.14
C ARG A 158 -0.93 15.32 -6.24
N THR A 159 -1.14 15.83 -5.03
CA THR A 159 -2.11 15.26 -4.09
C THR A 159 -3.53 15.47 -4.61
N VAL A 160 -4.36 14.44 -4.56
CA VAL A 160 -5.78 14.56 -4.92
C VAL A 160 -6.50 15.29 -3.79
N ALA A 161 -7.05 16.46 -4.09
CA ALA A 161 -7.80 17.24 -3.11
C ALA A 161 -9.16 16.61 -2.86
N SER A 162 -9.32 16.10 -1.64
CA SER A 162 -10.54 15.45 -1.17
C SER A 162 -10.95 16.04 0.17
N ARG A 163 -12.25 16.28 0.36
CA ARG A 163 -12.86 16.64 1.63
C ARG A 163 -13.97 15.63 1.93
N THR A 164 -13.90 15.02 3.10
CA THR A 164 -14.96 14.16 3.62
C THR A 164 -15.68 14.91 4.73
N GLU A 165 -17.00 14.95 4.67
CA GLU A 165 -17.85 15.64 5.64
C GLU A 165 -19.03 14.75 6.01
N THR A 166 -19.37 14.67 7.29
CA THR A 166 -20.51 13.88 7.75
C THR A 166 -21.64 14.82 8.13
N ASP A 167 -22.79 14.67 7.49
CA ASP A 167 -23.99 15.45 7.80
C ASP A 167 -24.63 14.99 9.13
N ARG A 168 -25.51 15.82 9.70
CA ARG A 168 -26.26 15.52 10.93
C ARG A 168 -27.11 14.25 10.81
N ALA A 169 -27.54 13.89 9.60
CA ALA A 169 -28.24 12.65 9.31
C ALA A 169 -27.33 11.40 9.27
N GLY A 170 -26.02 11.55 9.53
CA GLY A 170 -25.04 10.48 9.45
C GLY A 170 -24.64 10.08 8.02
N ILE A 171 -24.96 10.92 7.03
CA ILE A 171 -24.57 10.70 5.64
C ILE A 171 -23.17 11.25 5.44
N GLU A 172 -22.25 10.42 4.95
CA GLU A 172 -20.89 10.84 4.62
C GLU A 172 -20.85 11.38 3.20
N HIS A 173 -20.33 12.57 3.03
CA HIS A 173 -20.14 13.25 1.76
C HIS A 173 -18.66 13.30 1.42
N LEU A 174 -18.30 12.76 0.26
CA LEU A 174 -16.96 12.88 -0.31
C LEU A 174 -17.00 13.88 -1.45
N HIS A 175 -16.34 15.01 -1.26
CA HIS A 175 -16.07 15.99 -2.29
C HIS A 175 -14.64 15.82 -2.78
N MET A 176 -14.45 15.71 -4.08
CA MET A 176 -13.13 15.60 -4.67
C MET A 176 -13.10 16.37 -5.97
N HIS A 177 -11.98 17.01 -6.24
CA HIS A 177 -11.73 17.57 -7.55
C HIS A 177 -10.32 17.24 -8.02
N PHE A 178 -10.17 17.10 -9.32
CA PHE A 178 -8.89 16.79 -9.93
C PHE A 178 -8.87 17.31 -11.37
N TYR A 179 -7.68 17.40 -11.93
CA TYR A 179 -7.47 17.93 -13.27
C TYR A 179 -7.30 16.78 -14.27
N VAL A 180 -7.83 17.00 -15.46
CA VAL A 180 -7.66 16.12 -16.61
C VAL A 180 -7.08 16.90 -17.77
N GLU A 181 -6.19 16.27 -18.52
CA GLU A 181 -5.49 16.88 -19.63
C GLU A 181 -5.47 15.90 -20.79
N GLY A 182 -6.12 16.31 -21.87
CA GLY A 182 -6.03 15.69 -23.18
C GLY A 182 -5.14 16.52 -24.13
N PRO A 183 -4.96 16.06 -25.37
CA PRO A 183 -4.10 16.73 -26.34
C PRO A 183 -4.62 18.11 -26.79
N VAL A 184 -5.93 18.34 -26.71
CA VAL A 184 -6.56 19.60 -27.17
C VAL A 184 -6.90 20.51 -26.00
N ALA A 185 -7.48 19.95 -24.93
CA ALA A 185 -7.98 20.75 -23.82
C ALA A 185 -7.62 20.16 -22.45
N LYS A 186 -7.61 21.07 -21.46
CA LYS A 186 -7.49 20.74 -20.04
C LYS A 186 -8.81 21.05 -19.36
N GLY A 187 -9.19 20.21 -18.41
CA GLY A 187 -10.42 20.36 -17.65
C GLY A 187 -10.24 20.05 -16.18
N THR A 188 -11.25 20.40 -15.41
CA THR A 188 -11.36 20.04 -14.00
C THR A 188 -12.56 19.12 -13.84
N VAL A 189 -12.37 17.99 -13.17
CA VAL A 189 -13.44 17.08 -12.81
C VAL A 189 -13.84 17.37 -11.37
N ASN A 190 -15.13 17.61 -11.18
CA ASN A 190 -15.76 17.79 -9.88
C ASN A 190 -16.60 16.56 -9.54
N LEU A 191 -16.31 15.95 -8.39
CA LEU A 191 -16.97 14.76 -7.90
C LEU A 191 -17.57 15.03 -6.52
N HIS A 192 -18.83 14.62 -6.38
CA HIS A 192 -19.53 14.54 -5.10
C HIS A 192 -20.17 13.16 -4.98
N MET A 193 -19.75 12.42 -3.97
CA MET A 193 -20.35 11.15 -3.59
C MET A 193 -20.99 11.26 -2.21
N ALA A 194 -22.03 10.48 -1.97
CA ALA A 194 -22.67 10.39 -0.67
C ALA A 194 -22.85 8.92 -0.28
N LYS A 195 -22.56 8.60 0.97
CA LYS A 195 -22.72 7.27 1.57
C LYS A 195 -23.71 7.36 2.71
N ARG A 196 -24.75 6.53 2.66
CA ARG A 196 -25.68 6.34 3.77
C ARG A 196 -25.04 5.45 4.85
N PRO A 197 -25.48 5.56 6.12
CA PRO A 197 -25.06 4.64 7.16
C PRO A 197 -25.29 3.18 6.73
N GLY A 198 -24.23 2.38 6.66
CA GLY A 198 -24.29 0.97 6.23
C GLY A 198 -24.43 0.74 4.72
N GLY A 199 -24.42 1.79 3.89
CA GLY A 199 -24.42 1.70 2.43
C GLY A 199 -23.03 1.90 1.82
N GLU A 200 -22.96 1.93 0.49
CA GLU A 200 -21.76 2.27 -0.27
C GLU A 200 -21.80 3.74 -0.73
N PHE A 201 -20.66 4.27 -1.18
CA PHE A 201 -20.61 5.60 -1.77
C PHE A 201 -21.29 5.61 -3.15
N GLU A 202 -22.36 6.38 -3.28
CA GLU A 202 -23.06 6.63 -4.54
C GLU A 202 -22.66 8.00 -5.10
N TYR A 203 -22.48 8.08 -6.42
CA TYR A 203 -22.24 9.36 -7.09
C TYR A 203 -23.50 10.22 -7.07
N GLN A 204 -23.42 11.39 -6.46
CA GLN A 204 -24.44 12.43 -6.58
C GLN A 204 -24.17 13.31 -7.80
N VAL A 205 -22.89 13.68 -7.98
CA VAL A 205 -22.42 14.49 -9.10
C VAL A 205 -21.07 13.96 -9.57
N LEU A 206 -20.94 13.76 -10.88
CA LEU A 206 -19.67 13.63 -11.58
C LEU A 206 -19.72 14.52 -12.81
N ALA A 207 -18.94 15.60 -12.80
CA ALA A 207 -18.98 16.61 -13.85
C ALA A 207 -17.58 16.96 -14.34
N LEU A 208 -17.46 17.18 -15.65
CA LEU A 208 -16.26 17.67 -16.33
C LEU A 208 -16.47 19.13 -16.74
N ASP A 209 -15.55 19.98 -16.30
CA ASP A 209 -15.47 21.39 -16.67
C ASP A 209 -14.29 21.63 -17.59
N VAL A 210 -14.57 21.96 -18.85
CA VAL A 210 -13.54 22.38 -19.82
C VAL A 210 -13.73 23.88 -20.09
N PRO A 211 -12.68 24.72 -19.99
CA PRO A 211 -12.77 26.14 -20.29
C PRO A 211 -13.32 26.39 -21.70
N GLY A 212 -14.32 27.26 -21.81
CA GLY A 212 -14.95 27.58 -23.10
C GLY A 212 -16.05 26.61 -23.55
N GLN A 213 -16.33 25.56 -22.77
CA GLN A 213 -17.43 24.63 -23.01
C GLN A 213 -18.41 24.64 -21.84
N VAL A 214 -19.64 24.20 -22.08
CA VAL A 214 -20.63 24.03 -21.00
C VAL A 214 -20.22 22.84 -20.13
N ARG A 215 -20.34 22.99 -18.80
CA ARG A 215 -20.12 21.91 -17.83
C ARG A 215 -20.89 20.65 -18.25
N TYR A 216 -20.16 19.55 -18.43
CA TYR A 216 -20.75 18.28 -18.81
C TYR A 216 -20.93 17.39 -17.59
N TYR A 217 -22.15 16.93 -17.34
CA TYR A 217 -22.47 16.02 -16.23
C TYR A 217 -22.50 14.58 -16.75
N LEU A 218 -21.60 13.74 -16.25
CA LEU A 218 -21.61 12.30 -16.46
C LEU A 218 -22.67 11.65 -15.57
N GLU A 219 -22.77 12.12 -14.32
CA GLU A 219 -23.80 11.71 -13.38
C GLU A 219 -24.33 12.93 -12.63
N ASN A 220 -25.65 12.98 -12.50
CA ASN A 220 -26.35 14.00 -11.73
C ASN A 220 -27.62 13.40 -11.10
N ALA A 221 -27.47 12.82 -9.92
CA ALA A 221 -28.57 12.19 -9.20
C ALA A 221 -29.58 13.21 -8.65
N SER A 222 -29.21 14.49 -8.57
CA SER A 222 -30.11 15.55 -8.10
C SER A 222 -31.06 16.02 -9.21
N ALA A 223 -30.57 16.12 -10.45
CA ALA A 223 -31.40 16.43 -11.60
C ALA A 223 -32.44 15.32 -11.86
N SER A 224 -32.02 14.04 -11.81
CA SER A 224 -32.95 12.93 -12.04
C SER A 224 -34.07 12.85 -10.99
N LYS A 225 -33.76 13.12 -9.72
CA LYS A 225 -34.77 13.20 -8.64
C LYS A 225 -35.73 14.37 -8.83
N LEU A 226 -35.25 15.50 -9.35
CA LEU A 226 -36.10 16.67 -9.62
C LEU A 226 -37.09 16.39 -10.75
N ASP A 227 -36.65 15.74 -11.83
CA ASP A 227 -37.51 15.38 -12.96
C ASP A 227 -38.61 14.39 -12.55
N GLN A 228 -38.28 13.40 -11.71
CA GLN A 228 -39.28 12.49 -11.14
C GLN A 228 -40.30 13.21 -10.25
N ARG A 229 -39.87 14.22 -9.48
CA ARG A 229 -40.79 15.04 -8.66
C ARG A 229 -41.70 15.90 -9.53
N LYS A 230 -41.22 16.43 -10.65
CA LYS A 230 -42.05 17.19 -11.61
C LYS A 230 -43.11 16.33 -12.30
N GLN A 231 -42.82 15.05 -12.53
CA GLN A 231 -43.81 14.07 -13.00
C GLN A 231 -44.77 13.59 -11.89
N GLY A 232 -44.53 13.98 -10.63
CA GLY A 232 -45.38 13.67 -9.50
C GLY A 232 -46.69 14.48 -9.53
N LYS A 233 -47.82 13.80 -9.34
CA LYS A 233 -49.17 14.37 -9.19
C LYS A 233 -49.16 15.58 -8.24
N MET A 234 -49.28 16.78 -8.78
CA MET A 234 -49.71 17.95 -8.00
C MET A 234 -51.20 18.18 -8.32
N PHE A 235 -52.05 18.03 -7.30
CA PHE A 235 -53.52 18.23 -7.37
C PHE A 235 -54.31 17.21 -8.20
N GLY A 236 -53.91 15.94 -8.22
CA GLY A 236 -54.68 14.87 -8.88
C GLY A 236 -54.58 14.84 -10.40
N VAL A 237 -53.99 15.86 -11.03
CA VAL A 237 -53.75 15.94 -12.47
C VAL A 237 -52.30 15.54 -12.79
N ARG A 238 -52.12 14.69 -13.80
CA ARG A 238 -50.81 14.34 -14.36
C ARG A 238 -50.50 15.32 -15.47
N TRP A 239 -49.49 16.17 -15.29
CA TRP A 239 -48.92 16.98 -16.36
C TRP A 239 -47.83 16.13 -17.01
N ASN A 240 -48.10 15.63 -18.22
CA ASN A 240 -47.17 14.85 -19.03
C ASN A 240 -46.71 15.68 -20.21
#